data_AF-A0A1H5GVW1-F1
#
_entry.id   AF-A0A1H5GVW1-F1
#
_cell.length_a   1.000
_cell.length_b   1.000
_cell.length_c   1.000
_cell.angle_alpha   90.00
_cell.angle_beta   90.00
_cell.angle_gamma   90.00
#
_symmetry.space_group_name_H-M   'P 1'
#
loop_
_entity.id
_entity.type
_entity.pdbx_description
1 polymer ?
#
loop_
_entity_poly.entity_id
_entity_poly.type
_entity_poly.pdbx_seq_one_letter_code
_entity_poly.pdbx_strand_id
1 'polypeptide(L)'
;MTDSPKIDLVLSDLEREIDKPEPFTVVLSKNKRITFLDPFGFKISERAEIIDLYEATKRGDSDDIEFLKKILSPADHEKYVAEDLPIRTHEALVSRVMAHFQGALGDSGNGTASAS
;
A
#
# COMPACT_ATOMS: atom_id res chain seq x y z
N MET A 1 0.44 -35.98 -36.58
CA MET A 1 1.20 -34.88 -35.96
C MET A 1 0.27 -34.21 -34.99
N THR A 2 0.52 -34.35 -33.70
CA THR A 2 -0.36 -33.83 -32.65
C THR A 2 0.13 -32.43 -32.31
N ASP A 3 -0.59 -31.42 -32.80
CA ASP A 3 -0.35 -30.02 -32.45
C ASP A 3 -0.60 -29.88 -30.95
N SER A 4 0.46 -29.75 -30.18
CA SER A 4 0.37 -29.49 -28.74
C SER A 4 0.19 -27.99 -28.55
N PRO A 5 -0.74 -27.54 -27.69
CA PRO A 5 -1.00 -26.11 -27.51
C PRO A 5 0.30 -25.41 -27.08
N LYS A 6 0.67 -24.35 -27.80
CA LYS A 6 1.69 -23.41 -27.35
C LYS A 6 1.16 -22.73 -26.09
N ILE A 7 1.91 -22.85 -25.00
CA ILE A 7 1.60 -22.14 -23.77
C ILE A 7 2.06 -20.71 -23.99
N ASP A 8 1.11 -19.81 -24.25
CA ASP A 8 1.41 -18.45 -24.70
C ASP A 8 1.63 -17.45 -23.56
N LEU A 9 1.45 -17.83 -22.29
CA LEU A 9 1.81 -17.00 -21.12
C LEU A 9 1.90 -17.87 -19.85
N VAL A 10 3.01 -17.84 -19.13
CA VAL A 10 3.15 -18.49 -17.81
C VAL A 10 3.25 -17.45 -16.70
N LEU A 11 2.83 -17.80 -15.48
CA LEU A 11 2.80 -16.88 -14.33
C LEU A 11 4.16 -16.20 -14.07
N SER A 12 5.26 -16.91 -14.30
CA SER A 12 6.61 -16.36 -14.15
C SER A 12 6.94 -15.24 -15.15
N ASP A 13 6.30 -15.24 -16.31
CA ASP A 13 6.48 -14.17 -17.31
C ASP A 13 5.68 -12.93 -16.90
N LEU A 14 4.45 -13.13 -16.41
CA LEU A 14 3.65 -12.05 -15.80
C LEU A 14 4.37 -11.41 -14.61
N GLU A 15 4.95 -12.22 -13.71
CA GLU A 15 5.71 -11.72 -12.55
C GLU A 15 6.96 -10.93 -12.92
N ARG A 16 7.54 -11.17 -14.10
CA ARG A 16 8.69 -10.42 -14.61
C ARG A 16 8.30 -9.10 -15.27
N GLU A 17 7.10 -9.02 -15.82
CA GLU A 17 6.56 -7.82 -16.48
C GLU A 17 5.93 -6.84 -15.49
N ILE A 18 5.60 -7.28 -14.28
CA ILE A 18 5.06 -6.41 -13.23
C ILE A 18 6.22 -5.65 -12.57
N ASP A 19 6.28 -4.34 -12.80
CA ASP A 19 7.15 -3.44 -12.04
C ASP A 19 6.83 -3.55 -10.55
N LYS A 20 7.87 -3.88 -9.76
CA LYS A 20 7.73 -3.91 -8.31
C LYS A 20 7.63 -2.47 -7.83
N PRO A 21 6.51 -2.08 -7.22
CA PRO A 21 6.32 -0.70 -6.84
C PRO A 21 7.31 -0.32 -5.72
N GLU A 22 7.71 0.96 -5.73
CA GLU A 22 8.65 1.48 -4.75
C GLU A 22 7.97 1.62 -3.39
N PRO A 23 8.51 1.02 -2.33
CA PRO A 23 7.89 1.09 -1.01
C PRO A 23 7.93 2.52 -0.47
N PHE A 24 6.78 3.03 -0.04
CA PHE A 24 6.71 4.34 0.59
C PHE A 24 7.47 4.31 1.92
N THR A 25 8.50 5.13 2.03
CA THR A 25 9.44 5.10 3.15
C THR A 25 9.55 6.47 3.79
N VAL A 26 9.48 6.52 5.13
CA VAL A 26 9.60 7.78 5.88
C VAL A 26 10.70 7.65 6.94
N VAL A 27 11.50 8.71 7.05
CA VAL A 27 12.48 8.87 8.11
C VAL A 27 11.84 9.64 9.26
N LEU A 28 11.70 8.99 10.41
CA LEU A 28 11.28 9.56 11.69
C LEU A 28 12.43 10.33 12.34
N SER A 29 12.24 10.89 13.54
CA SER A 29 13.35 11.51 14.26
C SER A 29 14.42 10.49 14.62
N LYS A 30 15.61 10.99 14.97
CA LYS A 30 16.77 10.17 15.32
C LYS A 30 17.20 9.21 14.20
N ASN A 31 16.91 9.57 12.95
CA ASN A 31 17.28 8.83 11.75
C ASN A 31 16.70 7.40 11.69
N LYS A 32 15.59 7.15 12.39
CA LYS A 32 14.85 5.90 12.29
C LYS A 32 14.03 5.89 11.00
N ARG A 33 13.99 4.75 10.32
CA ARG A 33 13.20 4.58 9.10
C ARG A 33 12.04 3.63 9.35
N ILE A 34 10.87 3.99 8.84
CA ILE A 34 9.69 3.12 8.72
C ILE A 34 9.34 2.96 7.24
N THR A 35 8.90 1.76 6.89
CA THR A 35 8.54 1.41 5.51
C THR A 35 7.10 0.93 5.51
N PHE A 36 6.27 1.58 4.72
CA PHE A 36 4.88 1.19 4.50
C PHE A 36 4.85 0.10 3.43
N LEU A 37 4.03 -0.91 3.67
CA LEU A 37 3.76 -1.96 2.70
C LEU A 37 3.08 -1.34 1.49
N ASP A 38 3.49 -1.83 0.33
CA ASP A 38 2.85 -1.46 -0.91
C ASP A 38 1.42 -2.07 -0.99
N PRO A 39 0.41 -1.32 -1.46
CA PRO A 39 -0.95 -1.83 -1.64
C PRO A 39 -1.04 -3.09 -2.54
N PHE A 40 -0.16 -3.22 -3.54
CA PHE A 40 -0.04 -4.40 -4.40
C PHE A 40 0.81 -5.51 -3.79
N GLY A 41 1.52 -5.23 -2.69
CA GLY A 41 2.28 -6.22 -1.92
C GLY A 41 1.40 -7.14 -1.06
N PHE A 42 0.13 -6.80 -0.85
CA PHE A 42 -0.82 -7.63 -0.11
C PHE A 42 -1.26 -8.85 -0.91
N LYS A 43 -1.52 -9.97 -0.22
CA LYS A 43 -2.08 -11.15 -0.87
C LYS A 43 -3.51 -10.89 -1.31
N ILE A 44 -3.96 -11.58 -2.36
CA ILE A 44 -5.35 -11.54 -2.81
C ILE A 44 -6.33 -11.86 -1.67
N SER A 45 -5.97 -12.77 -0.75
CA SER A 45 -6.78 -13.10 0.43
C SER A 45 -6.97 -11.93 1.41
N GLU A 46 -6.07 -10.95 1.39
CA GLU A 46 -6.07 -9.77 2.28
C GLU A 46 -6.68 -8.54 1.59
N ARG A 47 -6.92 -8.61 0.27
CA ARG A 47 -7.36 -7.47 -0.54
C ARG A 47 -8.64 -6.81 -0.02
N ALA A 48 -9.67 -7.62 0.28
CA ALA A 48 -10.95 -7.09 0.75
C ALA A 48 -10.79 -6.36 2.09
N GLU A 49 -10.07 -6.96 3.03
CA GLU A 49 -9.78 -6.37 4.34
C GLU A 49 -9.05 -5.02 4.22
N ILE A 50 -8.04 -4.94 3.35
CA ILE A 50 -7.27 -3.69 3.15
C ILE A 50 -8.11 -2.59 2.51
N ILE A 51 -8.94 -2.92 1.51
CA ILE A 51 -9.83 -1.95 0.86
C ILE A 51 -10.88 -1.44 1.85
N ASP A 52 -11.49 -2.34 2.61
CA ASP A 52 -12.49 -1.97 3.61
C ASP A 52 -11.90 -1.08 4.69
N LEU A 53 -10.69 -1.40 5.17
CA LEU A 53 -9.97 -0.59 6.17
C LEU A 53 -9.59 0.79 5.61
N TYR A 54 -9.06 0.84 4.38
CA TYR A 54 -8.74 2.10 3.70
C TYR A 54 -9.96 3.01 3.56
N GLU A 55 -11.09 2.48 3.06
CA GLU A 55 -12.31 3.25 2.90
C GLU A 55 -12.93 3.65 4.26
N ALA A 56 -12.86 2.79 5.28
CA ALA A 56 -13.29 3.13 6.63
C ALA A 56 -12.46 4.28 7.23
N THR A 57 -11.13 4.23 7.13
CA THR A 57 -10.23 5.30 7.58
C THR A 57 -10.50 6.60 6.81
N LYS A 58 -10.69 6.53 5.49
CA LYS A 58 -11.02 7.69 4.65
C LYS A 58 -12.35 8.35 5.03
N ARG A 59 -13.35 7.58 5.46
CA ARG A 59 -14.63 8.11 5.95
C ARG A 59 -14.59 8.58 7.41
N GLY A 60 -13.52 8.27 8.15
CA GLY A 60 -13.41 8.52 9.59
C GLY A 60 -14.18 7.52 10.46
N ASP A 61 -14.54 6.36 9.90
CA ASP A 61 -15.26 5.28 10.60
C ASP A 61 -14.30 4.34 11.37
N SER A 62 -13.00 4.41 11.07
CA SER A 62 -11.93 3.60 11.70
C SER A 62 -10.78 4.51 12.10
N ASP A 63 -10.12 4.12 13.20
CA ASP A 63 -8.92 4.78 13.71
C ASP A 63 -7.76 4.60 12.71
N ASP A 64 -7.07 5.67 12.38
CA ASP A 64 -5.97 5.62 11.42
C ASP A 64 -4.77 4.82 11.96
N ILE A 65 -4.67 4.65 13.28
CA ILE A 65 -3.70 3.74 13.92
C ILE A 65 -3.97 2.28 13.54
N GLU A 66 -5.22 1.85 13.41
CA GLU A 66 -5.54 0.48 12.99
C GLU A 66 -5.13 0.22 11.54
N PHE A 67 -5.35 1.21 10.67
CA PHE A 67 -4.87 1.18 9.30
C PHE A 67 -3.35 1.10 9.25
N LEU A 68 -2.65 1.99 9.96
CA LEU A 68 -1.19 2.02 10.06
C LEU A 68 -0.61 0.69 10.56
N LYS A 69 -1.23 0.07 11.55
CA LYS A 69 -0.82 -1.25 12.07
C LYS A 69 -0.87 -2.35 11.01
N LYS A 70 -1.81 -2.28 10.08
CA LYS A 70 -1.96 -3.28 9.02
C LYS A 70 -0.97 -3.06 7.87
N ILE A 71 -0.63 -1.81 7.59
CA ILE A 71 0.25 -1.45 6.47
C ILE A 71 1.71 -1.24 6.88
N LEU A 72 2.03 -1.28 8.18
CA LEU A 72 3.39 -1.32 8.69
C LEU A 72 3.74 -2.74 9.14
N SER A 73 5.02 -3.10 9.01
CA SER A 73 5.52 -4.28 9.72
C SER A 73 5.40 -4.07 11.23
N PRO A 74 5.28 -5.13 12.05
CA PRO A 74 5.20 -5.00 13.51
C PRO A 74 6.35 -4.15 14.10
N ALA A 75 7.57 -4.34 13.59
CA ALA A 75 8.75 -3.59 14.02
C ALA A 75 8.69 -2.10 13.65
N ASP A 76 8.15 -1.76 12.48
CA ASP A 76 8.01 -0.35 12.07
C ASP A 76 6.82 0.32 12.76
N HIS A 77 5.75 -0.41 13.01
CA HIS A 77 4.62 0.06 13.82
C HIS A 77 5.07 0.39 15.25
N GLU A 78 5.88 -0.46 15.88
CA GLU A 78 6.46 -0.18 17.20
C GLU A 78 7.34 1.07 17.20
N LYS A 79 8.19 1.27 16.18
CA LYS A 79 8.98 2.50 16.04
C LYS A 79 8.09 3.73 15.90
N TYR A 80 7.03 3.62 15.12
CA TYR A 80 6.08 4.69 14.88
C TYR A 80 5.33 5.09 16.17
N VAL A 81 4.83 4.14 16.95
CA VAL A 81 4.16 4.41 18.24
C VAL A 81 5.16 4.98 19.27
N ALA A 82 6.37 4.41 19.35
CA ALA A 82 7.40 4.88 20.27
C ALA A 82 7.97 6.27 19.94
N GLU A 83 7.73 6.76 18.74
CA GLU A 83 8.12 8.10 18.30
C GLU A 83 7.24 9.19 18.92
N ASP A 84 6.01 8.85 19.31
CA ASP A 84 5.03 9.76 19.92
C ASP A 84 4.89 11.07 19.13
N LEU A 85 4.53 10.94 17.85
CA LEU A 85 4.49 12.06 16.92
C LEU A 85 3.43 13.09 17.37
N PRO A 86 3.73 14.41 17.26
CA PRO A 86 2.71 15.42 17.43
C PRO A 86 1.53 15.20 16.47
N ILE A 87 0.29 15.43 16.92
CA ILE A 87 -0.94 15.21 16.14
C ILE A 87 -0.84 15.80 14.72
N ARG A 88 -0.34 17.04 14.59
CA ARG A 88 -0.20 17.67 13.27
C ARG A 88 0.74 16.92 12.32
N THR A 89 1.81 16.33 12.85
CA THR A 89 2.78 15.55 12.08
C THR A 89 2.20 14.19 11.71
N HIS A 90 1.47 13.57 12.64
CA HIS A 90 0.71 12.34 12.42
C HIS A 90 -0.28 12.50 11.26
N GLU A 91 -1.17 13.48 11.34
CA GLU A 91 -2.17 13.79 10.30
C GLU A 91 -1.54 14.00 8.92
N ALA A 92 -0.43 14.76 8.87
CA ALA A 92 0.30 14.99 7.63
C ALA A 92 0.94 13.72 7.06
N LEU A 93 1.41 12.81 7.91
CA LEU A 93 1.95 11.52 7.51
C LEU A 93 0.83 10.60 6.99
N VAL A 94 -0.25 10.45 7.74
CA VAL A 94 -1.41 9.64 7.34
C VAL A 94 -1.97 10.12 6.02
N SER A 95 -2.16 11.43 5.83
CA SER A 95 -2.62 11.99 4.56
C SER A 95 -1.74 11.59 3.37
N ARG A 96 -0.40 11.59 3.54
CA ARG A 96 0.53 11.15 2.49
C ARG A 96 0.45 9.65 2.21
N VAL A 97 0.32 8.85 3.25
CA VAL A 97 0.16 7.40 3.13
C VAL A 97 -1.16 7.08 2.42
N MET A 98 -2.26 7.73 2.81
CA MET A 98 -3.56 7.60 2.16
C MET A 98 -3.52 8.00 0.68
N ALA A 99 -2.77 9.06 0.33
CA ALA A 99 -2.58 9.47 -1.06
C ALA A 99 -1.77 8.44 -1.86
N HIS A 100 -0.74 7.83 -1.26
CA HIS A 100 0.00 6.73 -1.88
C HIS A 100 -0.91 5.51 -2.13
N PHE A 101 -1.75 5.14 -1.16
CA PHE A 101 -2.72 4.07 -1.30
C PHE A 101 -3.84 4.39 -2.30
N GLN A 102 -4.24 5.66 -2.42
CA GLN A 102 -5.24 6.10 -3.40
C GLN A 102 -4.79 5.85 -4.84
N GLY A 103 -3.50 6.01 -5.15
CA GLY A 103 -2.99 5.72 -6.49
C GLY A 103 -3.13 4.25 -6.89
N ALA A 104 -3.17 3.34 -5.91
CA ALA A 104 -3.26 1.90 -6.13
C ALA A 104 -4.67 1.32 -5.93
N LEU A 105 -5.41 1.84 -4.95
CA LEU A 105 -6.72 1.34 -4.53
C LEU A 105 -7.89 2.25 -4.94
N GLY A 106 -7.62 3.51 -5.30
CA GLY A 106 -8.62 4.43 -5.79
C GLY A 106 -9.14 4.01 -7.16
N ASP A 107 -10.46 4.09 -7.33
CA ASP A 107 -11.25 3.59 -8.46
C ASP A 107 -10.49 3.27 -9.75
N SER A 108 -10.55 2.01 -10.17
CA SER A 108 -10.27 1.54 -11.53
C SER A 108 -11.21 2.12 -12.61
N GLY A 109 -11.78 3.31 -12.38
CA GLY A 109 -12.87 3.92 -13.14
C GLY A 109 -12.82 5.44 -13.30
N ASN A 110 -11.80 6.14 -12.79
CA ASN A 110 -11.51 7.52 -13.18
C ASN A 110 -10.18 7.59 -13.92
N GLY A 111 -10.21 7.07 -15.16
CA GLY A 111 -9.14 7.27 -16.12
C GLY A 111 -8.98 8.75 -16.42
N THR A 112 -8.08 9.42 -15.72
CA THR A 112 -7.14 10.25 -16.45
C THR A 112 -6.00 9.32 -16.82
N ALA A 113 -6.08 8.79 -18.05
CA ALA A 113 -4.88 8.51 -18.81
C ALA A 113 -3.97 9.72 -18.60
N SER A 114 -2.86 9.52 -17.88
CA SER A 114 -1.79 10.52 -17.92
C SER A 114 -1.42 10.64 -19.37
N ALA A 115 -1.76 11.80 -19.93
CA ALA A 115 -1.46 12.16 -21.30
C ALA A 115 0.03 11.92 -21.56
N SER A 116 0.32 11.08 -22.54
CA SER A 116 1.53 11.09 -23.35
C SER A 116 1.18 10.54 -24.72
#